data_AF-A0A7K6XN54-F1
#
_entry.id   AF-A0A7K6XN54-F1
#
_cell.length_a   1.000
_cell.length_b   1.000
_cell.length_c   1.000
_cell.angle_alpha   90.00
_cell.angle_beta   90.00
_cell.angle_gamma   90.00
#
_symmetry.space_group_name_H-M   'P 1'
#
loop_
_entity.id
_entity.type
_entity.pdbx_description
1 polymer ?
#
loop_
_entity_poly.entity_id
_entity_poly.type
_entity_poly.pdbx_seq_one_letter_code
_entity_poly.pdbx_strand_id
1 'polypeptide(L)'
;MGDPFGRWSSTPSRSEYDDRTPLRHSNSFARLSGKSIYNQRKDYGQTLLKPQNDFQHHVEHLLTMHLERDVRSAEDCLRRLKGLEEQGRIWGQDVILAVKDQELVLSDVESK
;
A
#
# COMPACT_ATOMS: atom_id res chain seq x y z
N MET A 1 10.13 -19.59 -51.16
CA MET A 1 9.18 -18.72 -50.44
C MET A 1 7.83 -19.40 -50.52
N GLY A 2 7.43 -20.09 -49.45
CA GLY A 2 6.13 -20.76 -49.35
C GLY A 2 5.35 -20.13 -48.22
N ASP A 3 4.10 -19.73 -48.49
CA ASP A 3 3.24 -19.06 -47.53
C ASP A 3 2.88 -19.99 -46.35
N PRO A 4 3.12 -19.59 -45.09
CA PRO A 4 2.91 -20.46 -43.93
C PRO A 4 1.46 -20.43 -43.39
N PHE A 5 0.51 -19.85 -44.13
CA PHE A 5 -0.86 -19.61 -43.65
C PHE A 5 -1.97 -20.13 -44.58
N GLY A 6 -1.69 -21.18 -45.37
CA GLY A 6 -2.71 -21.84 -46.19
C GLY A 6 -3.36 -23.03 -45.49
N ARG A 7 -4.71 -23.03 -45.45
CA ARG A 7 -5.61 -24.18 -45.24
C ARG A 7 -6.23 -24.36 -43.84
N TRP A 8 -7.02 -23.38 -43.41
CA TRP A 8 -8.10 -23.61 -42.45
C TRP A 8 -9.37 -23.97 -43.21
N SER A 9 -9.54 -25.25 -43.56
CA SER A 9 -10.86 -25.83 -43.89
C SER A 9 -10.70 -27.34 -44.07
N SER A 10 -11.02 -28.09 -43.02
CA SER A 10 -11.35 -29.51 -43.12
C SER A 10 -12.47 -29.75 -42.14
N THR A 11 -13.71 -29.70 -42.64
CA THR A 11 -14.90 -30.18 -41.93
C THR A 11 -14.91 -31.71 -42.01
N PRO A 12 -14.98 -32.44 -40.89
CA PRO A 12 -15.29 -33.86 -40.94
C PRO A 12 -16.80 -34.07 -41.07
N SER A 13 -17.13 -35.05 -41.91
CA SER A 13 -18.45 -35.57 -42.23
C SER A 13 -19.21 -36.08 -41.00
N ARG A 14 -20.54 -35.89 -41.05
CA ARG A 14 -21.58 -36.23 -40.08
C ARG A 14 -21.93 -37.74 -40.11
N SER A 15 -21.92 -38.40 -38.96
CA SER A 15 -22.69 -39.63 -38.63
C SER A 15 -22.75 -39.76 -37.09
N GLU A 16 -23.84 -39.34 -36.45
CA GLU A 16 -24.94 -40.18 -35.89
C GLU A 16 -24.57 -41.04 -34.67
N TYR A 17 -25.06 -40.56 -33.52
CA TYR A 17 -25.44 -41.18 -32.25
C TYR A 17 -24.61 -42.33 -31.66
N ASP A 18 -23.88 -42.02 -30.58
CA ASP A 18 -24.01 -42.84 -29.37
C ASP A 18 -23.88 -41.97 -28.11
N ASP A 19 -24.67 -42.37 -27.14
CA ASP A 19 -24.97 -41.84 -25.82
C ASP A 19 -23.71 -41.71 -24.95
N ARG A 20 -23.52 -40.52 -24.34
CA ARG A 20 -23.08 -40.35 -22.95
C ARG A 20 -22.83 -38.87 -22.62
N THR A 21 -23.76 -38.33 -21.84
CA THR A 21 -23.54 -37.39 -20.73
C THR A 21 -22.57 -36.22 -20.98
N PRO A 22 -23.03 -34.94 -20.95
CA PRO A 22 -22.09 -33.85 -20.80
C PRO A 22 -21.52 -33.97 -19.39
N LEU A 23 -20.32 -34.54 -19.28
CA LEU A 23 -19.48 -34.33 -18.11
C LEU A 23 -19.28 -32.82 -18.05
N ARG A 24 -20.12 -32.18 -17.22
CA ARG A 24 -19.88 -30.88 -16.64
C ARG A 24 -18.50 -31.01 -15.98
N HIS A 25 -17.47 -30.69 -16.74
CA HIS A 25 -16.21 -30.27 -16.16
C HIS A 25 -16.54 -28.96 -15.47
N SER A 26 -17.00 -29.07 -14.24
CA SER A 26 -16.90 -28.07 -13.20
C SER A 26 -15.41 -27.82 -12.95
N ASN A 27 -14.69 -27.32 -13.95
CA ASN A 27 -13.44 -26.65 -13.71
C ASN A 27 -13.80 -25.23 -13.32
N SER A 28 -14.08 -25.08 -12.03
CA SER A 28 -14.19 -23.83 -11.28
C SER A 28 -12.87 -23.04 -11.25
N PHE A 29 -12.06 -23.13 -12.30
CA PHE A 29 -10.98 -22.21 -12.59
C PHE A 29 -11.34 -21.51 -13.90
N ALA A 30 -12.33 -20.61 -13.79
CA ALA A 30 -12.67 -19.72 -14.89
C ALA A 30 -11.39 -19.02 -15.34
N ARG A 31 -10.96 -19.27 -16.59
CA ARG A 31 -9.85 -18.51 -17.19
C ARG A 31 -10.19 -17.04 -17.06
N LEU A 32 -9.35 -16.29 -16.37
CA LEU A 32 -9.53 -14.84 -16.22
C LEU A 32 -9.58 -14.23 -17.62
N SER A 33 -10.60 -13.40 -17.86
CA SER A 33 -10.69 -12.64 -19.11
C SER A 33 -9.47 -11.72 -19.24
N GLY A 34 -8.97 -11.52 -20.47
CA GLY A 34 -7.90 -10.57 -20.73
C GLY A 34 -8.19 -9.16 -20.18
N LYS A 35 -9.47 -8.76 -20.17
CA LYS A 35 -9.92 -7.50 -19.54
C LYS A 35 -9.71 -7.49 -18.02
N SER A 36 -10.00 -8.60 -17.36
CA SER A 36 -9.78 -8.76 -15.90
C SER A 36 -8.30 -8.72 -15.56
N ILE A 37 -7.46 -9.41 -16.34
CA ILE A 37 -6.00 -9.40 -16.15
C ILE A 37 -5.44 -7.98 -16.36
N TYR A 38 -5.90 -7.28 -17.41
CA TYR A 38 -5.49 -5.90 -17.68
C TYR A 38 -5.87 -4.96 -16.54
N ASN A 39 -7.13 -5.00 -16.09
CA ASN A 39 -7.60 -4.15 -14.99
C ASN A 39 -6.84 -4.45 -13.70
N GLN A 40 -6.66 -5.73 -13.34
CA GLN A 40 -5.90 -6.10 -12.15
C GLN A 40 -4.45 -5.60 -12.21
N ARG A 41 -3.79 -5.70 -13.36
CA ARG A 41 -2.42 -5.18 -13.55
C ARG A 41 -2.38 -3.65 -13.48
N LYS A 42 -3.37 -2.98 -14.06
CA LYS A 42 -3.50 -1.52 -14.00
C LYS A 42 -3.69 -1.05 -12.56
N ASP A 43 -4.60 -1.68 -11.83
CA ASP A 43 -4.91 -1.34 -10.44
C ASP A 43 -3.71 -1.64 -9.53
N TYR A 44 -3.01 -2.75 -9.75
CA TYR A 44 -1.77 -3.08 -9.04
C TYR A 44 -0.66 -2.06 -9.31
N GLY A 45 -0.46 -1.67 -10.57
CA GLY A 45 0.51 -0.62 -10.92
C GLY A 45 0.17 0.72 -10.27
N GLN A 46 -1.10 1.11 -10.26
CA GLN A 46 -1.55 2.32 -9.56
C GLN A 46 -1.33 2.24 -8.05
N THR A 47 -1.48 1.07 -7.44
CA THR A 47 -1.26 0.87 -6.00
C THR A 47 0.23 0.91 -5.64
N LEU A 48 1.10 0.35 -6.48
CA LEU A 48 2.56 0.42 -6.29
C LEU A 48 3.11 1.84 -6.46
N LEU A 49 2.51 2.61 -7.38
CA LEU A 49 2.89 3.99 -7.64
C LEU A 49 2.23 4.98 -6.70
N LYS A 50 1.24 4.55 -5.91
CA LYS A 50 0.64 5.37 -4.87
C LYS A 50 1.73 5.59 -3.83
N PRO A 51 2.18 6.84 -3.59
CA PRO A 51 3.14 7.08 -2.52
C PRO A 51 2.53 6.50 -1.24
N GLN A 52 3.26 5.62 -0.55
CA GLN A 52 2.81 5.06 0.74
C GLN A 52 2.78 6.11 1.86
N ASN A 53 2.82 7.40 1.51
CA ASN A 53 3.54 8.39 2.26
C ASN A 53 2.81 9.74 2.30
N ASP A 54 1.50 9.68 2.53
CA ASP A 54 0.68 10.86 2.82
C ASP A 54 0.72 11.22 4.33
N PHE A 55 1.50 10.48 5.14
CA PHE A 55 1.66 10.82 6.55
C PHE A 55 2.54 12.05 6.67
N GLN A 56 1.91 13.22 6.69
CA GLN A 56 2.52 14.51 6.91
C GLN A 56 1.56 15.39 7.69
N HIS A 57 1.97 15.83 8.89
CA HIS A 57 1.14 16.63 9.77
C HIS A 57 1.95 17.77 10.41
N HIS A 58 1.28 18.92 10.59
CA HIS A 58 1.81 19.99 11.43
C HIS A 58 1.62 19.61 12.89
N VAL A 59 2.69 19.70 13.67
CA VAL A 59 2.69 19.40 15.10
C VAL A 59 3.55 20.42 15.84
N GLU A 60 3.29 20.58 17.13
CA GLU A 60 4.18 21.33 18.02
C GLU A 60 5.14 20.37 18.71
N HIS A 61 6.44 20.57 18.51
CA HIS A 61 7.46 19.91 19.30
C HIS A 61 7.64 20.65 20.62
N LEU A 62 7.48 19.96 21.75
CA LEU A 62 7.53 20.56 23.09
C LEU A 62 8.81 20.22 23.85
N LEU A 63 9.34 19.00 23.67
CA LEU A 63 10.45 18.52 24.47
C LEU A 63 11.17 17.34 23.79
N THR A 64 12.49 17.40 23.78
CA THR A 64 13.37 16.24 23.60
C THR A 64 14.25 16.12 24.83
N MET A 65 14.26 14.96 25.47
CA MET A 65 15.05 14.74 26.69
C MET A 65 15.64 13.35 26.72
N HIS A 66 16.73 13.21 27.48
CA HIS A 66 17.33 11.91 27.75
C HIS A 66 16.43 11.12 28.71
N LEU A 67 16.25 9.82 28.44
CA LEU A 67 15.61 8.93 29.39
C LEU A 67 16.60 8.60 30.52
N GLU A 68 16.29 9.11 31.72
CA GLU A 68 16.99 8.79 32.95
C GLU A 68 16.36 7.55 33.62
N ARG A 69 17.01 6.98 34.64
CA ARG A 69 16.56 5.74 35.31
C ARG A 69 15.15 5.83 35.92
N ASP A 70 14.71 7.06 36.18
CA ASP A 70 13.45 7.38 36.85
C ASP A 70 12.28 7.54 35.86
N VAL A 71 12.55 7.54 34.55
CA VAL A 71 11.53 7.67 33.50
C VAL A 71 11.38 6.33 32.80
N ARG A 72 10.33 5.58 33.13
CA ARG A 72 10.10 4.22 32.59
C ARG A 72 8.87 4.12 31.69
N SER A 73 8.00 5.12 31.72
CA SER A 73 6.78 5.17 30.91
C SER A 73 6.59 6.53 30.26
N ALA A 74 5.67 6.58 29.28
CA ALA A 74 5.21 7.84 28.71
C ALA A 74 4.55 8.75 29.77
N GLU A 75 3.93 8.18 30.79
CA GLU A 75 3.30 8.94 31.88
C GLU A 75 4.33 9.67 32.75
N ASP A 76 5.49 9.05 32.99
CA ASP A 76 6.59 9.70 33.70
C ASP A 76 7.14 10.89 32.89
N CYS A 77 7.24 10.74 31.56
CA CYS A 77 7.59 11.85 30.68
C CYS A 77 6.58 12.99 30.77
N LEU A 78 5.29 12.68 30.76
CA LEU A 78 4.22 13.68 30.87
C LEU A 78 4.25 14.41 32.22
N ARG A 79 4.55 13.71 33.32
CA ARG A 79 4.68 14.32 34.64
C ARG A 79 5.82 15.35 34.66
N ARG A 80 6.96 15.02 34.05
CA ARG A 80 8.10 15.95 33.92
C ARG A 80 7.76 17.13 33.02
N LEU A 81 7.08 16.89 31.89
CA LEU A 81 6.61 17.93 30.98
C LEU A 81 5.70 18.94 31.71
N LYS A 82 4.72 18.46 32.48
CA LYS A 82 3.83 19.31 33.30
C LYS A 82 4.60 20.14 34.32
N GLY A 83 5.57 19.55 35.00
CA GLY A 83 6.41 20.30 35.95
C GLY A 83 7.23 21.42 35.29
N LEU A 84 7.66 21.24 34.04
CA LEU A 84 8.33 22.29 33.26
C LEU A 84 7.34 23.35 32.76
N GLU A 85 6.13 22.95 32.38
CA GLU A 85 5.04 23.84 31.99
C GLU A 85 4.63 24.77 33.15
N GLU A 86 4.47 24.23 34.36
CA GLU A 86 4.18 25.02 35.58
C GLU A 86 5.29 26.05 35.90
N GLN A 87 6.54 25.76 35.51
CA GLN A 87 7.67 26.67 35.65
C GLN A 87 7.75 27.71 34.51
N GLY A 88 6.87 27.63 33.51
CA GLY A 88 6.90 28.47 32.31
C GLY A 88 8.10 28.20 31.40
N ARG A 89 8.63 26.97 31.41
CA ARG A 89 9.86 26.58 30.68
C ARG A 89 9.58 25.75 29.42
N ILE A 90 8.33 25.70 28.97
CA ILE A 90 7.91 24.98 27.78
C ILE A 90 7.42 25.99 26.75
N TRP A 91 7.83 25.77 25.50
CA TRP A 91 7.35 26.48 24.33
C TRP A 91 7.21 25.49 23.18
N GLY A 92 6.16 25.64 22.38
CA GLY A 92 5.96 24.85 21.17
C GLY A 92 6.84 25.36 20.03
N GLN A 93 7.51 24.44 19.35
CA GLN A 93 8.12 24.69 18.05
C GLN A 93 7.24 24.06 16.96
N ASP A 94 6.75 24.88 16.04
CA ASP A 94 6.00 24.40 14.88
C ASP A 94 6.90 23.60 13.95
N VAL A 95 6.55 22.34 13.71
CA VAL A 95 7.32 21.42 12.85
C VAL A 95 6.38 20.56 12.00
N ILE A 96 6.91 20.07 10.89
CA ILE A 96 6.26 19.08 10.04
C ILE A 96 6.76 17.70 10.43
N LEU A 97 5.86 16.86 10.92
CA LEU A 97 6.09 15.45 11.16
C LEU A 97 5.66 14.65 9.93
N ALA A 98 6.60 13.95 9.31
CA ALA A 98 6.31 13.08 8.18
C ALA A 98 6.91 11.68 8.36
N VAL A 99 6.32 10.68 7.73
CA VAL A 99 7.06 9.45 7.39
C VAL A 99 7.67 9.69 6.02
N LYS A 100 8.92 9.28 5.78
CA LYS A 100 9.57 9.26 4.46
C LYS A 100 10.52 8.08 4.43
N ASP A 101 10.44 7.25 3.38
CA ASP A 101 11.33 6.09 3.22
C ASP A 101 11.43 5.18 4.47
N GLN A 102 10.29 4.98 5.16
CA GLN A 102 10.17 4.22 6.42
C GLN A 102 10.84 4.87 7.64
N GLU A 103 11.27 6.13 7.54
CA GLU A 103 11.79 6.93 8.64
C GLU A 103 10.80 8.00 9.09
N LEU A 104 10.83 8.32 10.39
CA LEU A 104 10.10 9.45 10.95
C LEU A 104 10.97 10.70 10.84
N VAL A 105 10.50 11.69 10.08
CA VAL A 105 11.23 12.93 9.79
C VAL A 105 10.50 14.10 10.44
N LEU A 106 11.22 14.86 11.26
CA LEU A 106 10.82 16.17 11.75
C LEU A 106 11.52 17.23 10.91
N SER A 107 10.76 18.03 10.17
CA SER A 107 11.27 19.13 9.35
C SER A 107 10.75 20.47 9.89
N ASP A 108 11.58 21.49 9.83
CA ASP A 108 11.14 22.85 10.14
C ASP A 108 10.16 23.35 9.05
N VAL A 109 9.20 24.18 9.44
CA VAL A 109 8.17 24.69 8.53
C VAL A 109 8.74 25.71 7.54
N GLU A 110 9.78 26.44 7.94
CA GLU A 110 10.40 27.52 7.16
C GLU A 110 11.54 27.02 6.27
N SER A 111 12.11 25.85 6.55
CA SER A 111 13.28 25.32 5.83
C SER A 111 12.99 24.74 4.44
N LYS A 112 12.01 25.25 3.70
CA LYS A 112 11.68 24.81 2.33
C LYS A 112 12.54 25.47 1.25
#